data_AF-A0A672K2K9-F1
#
_entry.id   AF-A0A672K2K9-F1
#
_cell.length_a   1.000
_cell.length_b   1.000
_cell.length_c   1.000
_cell.angle_alpha   90.00
_cell.angle_beta   90.00
_cell.angle_gamma   90.00
#
_symmetry.space_group_name_H-M   'P 1'
#
loop_
_entity.id
_entity.type
_entity.pdbx_description
1 polymer ?
#
loop_
_entity_poly.entity_id
_entity_poly.type
_entity_poly.pdbx_seq_one_letter_code
_entity_poly.pdbx_strand_id
1 'polypeptide(L)'
;MYLLFPHRGQTVTSLCWDTVALRVFAGDVGGKVSCVRAGSSKLGKGSAFVMFPVQTITTVDSHVVQLGYSDGHLVVSSLSCCYLCDTEREKFWRVGNKERDGEFGACFLPQGPVGQRGPALLYCARPGSRIWEASFSGEVLSTHQFKQLLACPPLPLVSYKNEPHFNPAQTSPQSLAFPRLLHDQNLLTWTDSAIYIFTPHSGQVLLWTEVKDVVEISVFRNELFCLHGDGRLSHLSLMSPERCVERLMKRESWTLAATVCCMFQHAIITSRARKSLPIDRLEQLKAQLNSASQQQRIGQLEDVISKLEPLDSACSSRRSSISSHESFNVLDCGIYRVISRRGSQSDDESNSLANQSMLEEERLKEFSFTEEEQVENGETERESQRRAKDRFQT
;
A
#
# COMPACT_ATOMS: atom_id res chain seq x y z
N MET A 1 5.70 5.97 -30.16
CA MET A 1 7.12 6.33 -29.98
C MET A 1 7.38 7.84 -30.19
N TYR A 2 6.45 8.74 -29.78
CA TYR A 2 6.62 10.21 -29.93
C TYR A 2 6.81 10.96 -28.60
N LEU A 3 6.42 10.35 -27.48
CA LEU A 3 6.69 10.84 -26.12
C LEU A 3 8.17 11.16 -25.87
N LEU A 4 9.07 10.43 -26.52
CA LEU A 4 10.50 10.46 -26.26
C LEU A 4 11.25 11.56 -27.03
N PHE A 5 10.61 12.28 -27.97
CA PHE A 5 11.33 13.28 -28.76
C PHE A 5 11.89 14.44 -27.90
N PRO A 6 11.13 15.03 -26.96
CA PRO A 6 11.68 16.02 -26.05
C PRO A 6 12.76 15.45 -25.12
N HIS A 7 12.74 14.15 -24.88
CA HIS A 7 13.66 13.40 -24.03
C HIS A 7 14.78 12.73 -24.85
N ARG A 8 14.99 13.10 -26.11
CA ARG A 8 15.95 12.44 -26.99
C ARG A 8 17.36 12.55 -26.40
N GLY A 9 18.00 11.39 -26.21
CA GLY A 9 19.33 11.29 -25.61
C GLY A 9 19.33 11.36 -24.07
N GLN A 10 18.17 11.39 -23.43
CA GLN A 10 18.01 11.34 -21.98
C GLN A 10 17.20 10.09 -21.59
N THR A 11 17.55 9.49 -20.46
CA THR A 11 16.78 8.37 -19.89
C THR A 11 15.53 8.90 -19.21
N VAL A 12 14.35 8.38 -19.58
CA VAL A 12 13.09 8.63 -18.86
C VAL A 12 13.12 7.86 -17.55
N THR A 13 12.89 8.56 -16.44
CA THR A 13 13.04 8.04 -15.08
C THR A 13 11.72 7.93 -14.35
N SER A 14 10.71 8.69 -14.77
CA SER A 14 9.39 8.64 -14.15
C SER A 14 8.28 8.88 -15.16
N LEU A 15 7.18 8.15 -14.98
CA LEU A 15 5.95 8.28 -15.75
C LEU A 15 4.78 8.42 -14.79
N CYS A 16 3.81 9.26 -15.13
CA CYS A 16 2.58 9.42 -14.35
C CYS A 16 1.38 9.63 -15.27
N TRP A 17 0.26 9.01 -14.93
CA TRP A 17 -0.98 9.10 -15.72
C TRP A 17 -1.97 10.09 -15.12
N ASP A 18 -2.55 10.91 -16.00
CA ASP A 18 -3.86 11.53 -15.81
C ASP A 18 -4.88 10.64 -16.53
N THR A 19 -5.52 9.75 -15.76
CA THR A 19 -6.47 8.77 -16.28
C THR A 19 -7.78 9.42 -16.74
N VAL A 20 -8.11 10.62 -16.23
CA VAL A 20 -9.34 11.33 -16.58
C VAL A 20 -9.20 12.00 -17.95
N ALA A 21 -8.11 12.74 -18.18
CA ALA A 21 -7.88 13.39 -19.47
C ALA A 21 -7.17 12.48 -20.49
N LEU A 22 -6.81 11.26 -20.09
CA LEU A 22 -6.05 10.29 -20.88
C LEU A 22 -4.71 10.87 -21.36
N ARG A 23 -3.93 11.41 -20.43
CA ARG A 23 -2.61 12.00 -20.69
C ARG A 23 -1.53 11.32 -19.84
N VAL A 24 -0.30 11.33 -20.36
CA VAL A 24 0.90 10.79 -19.69
C VAL A 24 1.90 11.91 -19.50
N PHE A 25 2.38 12.06 -18.28
CA PHE A 25 3.53 12.88 -17.95
C PHE A 25 4.80 12.02 -17.94
N ALA A 26 5.89 12.57 -18.44
CA ALA A 26 7.20 11.93 -18.47
C ALA A 26 8.27 12.88 -17.92
N GLY A 27 9.11 12.35 -17.02
CA GLY A 27 10.26 13.03 -16.44
C GLY A 27 11.55 12.30 -16.81
N ASP A 28 12.64 13.04 -16.99
CA ASP A 28 13.95 12.45 -17.32
C ASP A 28 15.07 12.80 -16.34
N VAL A 29 16.23 12.15 -16.54
CA VAL A 29 17.47 12.40 -15.79
C VAL A 29 17.98 13.84 -15.88
N GLY A 30 17.58 14.59 -16.93
CA GLY A 30 17.95 15.98 -17.14
C GLY A 30 17.02 16.99 -16.48
N GLY A 31 15.98 16.53 -15.77
CA GLY A 31 15.00 17.39 -15.11
C GLY A 31 13.85 17.84 -16.02
N LYS A 32 13.79 17.41 -17.28
CA LYS A 32 12.71 17.83 -18.18
C LYS A 32 11.45 17.06 -17.86
N VAL A 33 10.32 17.77 -17.79
CA VAL A 33 8.98 17.18 -17.62
C VAL A 33 8.11 17.56 -18.81
N SER A 34 7.57 16.56 -19.49
CA SER A 34 6.65 16.75 -20.62
C SER A 34 5.35 15.98 -20.43
N CYS A 35 4.33 16.33 -21.22
CA CYS A 35 3.03 15.71 -21.24
C CYS A 35 2.62 15.38 -22.67
N VAL A 36 2.05 14.20 -22.89
CA VAL A 36 1.34 13.89 -24.14
C VAL A 36 -0.07 13.43 -23.81
N ARG A 37 -1.00 13.70 -24.71
CA ARG A 37 -2.30 13.03 -24.69
C ARG A 37 -2.21 11.69 -25.40
N ALA A 38 -2.62 10.62 -24.71
CA ALA A 38 -2.60 9.25 -25.19
C ALA A 38 -3.88 8.86 -25.95
N GLY A 39 -4.98 9.61 -25.76
CA GLY A 39 -6.24 9.34 -26.46
C GLY A 39 -7.28 10.45 -26.30
N SER A 40 -8.34 10.36 -27.10
CA SER A 40 -9.52 11.24 -26.98
C SER A 40 -10.63 10.52 -26.21
N SER A 41 -11.31 11.23 -25.31
CA SER A 41 -12.50 10.72 -24.61
C SER A 41 -13.75 10.66 -25.49
N LYS A 42 -13.71 11.26 -26.69
CA LYS A 42 -14.83 11.24 -27.64
C LYS A 42 -14.76 10.00 -28.53
N LEU A 43 -15.66 9.06 -28.30
CA LEU A 43 -15.88 7.86 -29.13
C LEU A 43 -16.52 8.25 -30.48
N GLY A 44 -15.75 8.86 -31.37
CA GLY A 44 -16.17 9.24 -32.72
C GLY A 44 -15.50 8.37 -33.80
N LYS A 45 -16.20 8.12 -34.90
CA LYS A 45 -15.63 7.49 -36.11
C LYS A 45 -14.48 8.36 -36.63
N GLY A 46 -13.23 7.94 -36.40
CA GLY A 46 -12.02 8.66 -36.83
C GLY A 46 -10.87 8.73 -35.81
N SER A 47 -10.95 8.08 -34.65
CA SER A 47 -9.95 8.23 -33.56
C SER A 47 -8.57 7.63 -33.83
N ALA A 48 -8.38 6.86 -34.91
CA ALA A 48 -7.17 6.06 -35.12
C ALA A 48 -5.93 6.83 -35.61
N PHE A 49 -6.02 8.15 -35.89
CA PHE A 49 -4.91 8.91 -36.52
C PHE A 49 -4.63 10.29 -35.91
N VAL A 50 -5.19 10.62 -34.73
CA VAL A 50 -4.93 11.92 -34.09
C VAL A 50 -3.65 11.83 -33.27
N MET A 51 -2.54 12.36 -33.81
CA MET A 51 -1.30 12.52 -33.08
C MET A 51 -1.36 13.80 -32.26
N PHE A 52 -1.26 13.69 -30.94
CA PHE A 52 -1.23 14.84 -30.05
C PHE A 52 0.21 15.36 -29.90
N PRO A 53 0.44 16.68 -29.96
CA PRO A 53 1.77 17.24 -29.74
C PRO A 53 2.21 16.98 -28.30
N VAL A 54 3.51 16.74 -28.12
CA VAL A 54 4.10 16.67 -26.78
C VAL A 54 4.31 18.09 -26.28
N GLN A 55 3.80 18.39 -25.09
CA GLN A 55 3.93 19.69 -24.44
C GLN A 55 4.98 19.60 -23.34
N THR A 56 5.99 20.47 -23.36
CA THR A 56 6.89 20.63 -22.22
C THR A 56 6.13 21.35 -21.11
N ILE A 57 6.03 20.72 -19.94
CA ILE A 57 5.39 21.31 -18.77
C ILE A 57 6.39 22.20 -18.04
N THR A 58 7.58 21.67 -17.74
CA THR A 58 8.63 22.41 -17.05
C THR A 58 9.99 21.73 -17.20
N THR A 59 11.04 22.39 -16.73
CA THR A 59 12.37 21.80 -16.52
C THR A 59 12.81 22.15 -15.10
N VAL A 60 13.00 21.13 -14.27
CA VAL A 60 13.46 21.26 -12.90
C VAL A 60 14.98 21.25 -12.82
N ASP A 61 15.51 21.49 -11.63
CA ASP A 61 16.92 21.71 -11.33
C ASP A 61 17.80 20.47 -11.44
N SER A 62 17.22 19.26 -11.34
CA SER A 62 17.96 17.99 -11.36
C SER A 62 17.10 16.81 -11.84
N HIS A 63 17.70 15.62 -11.89
CA HIS A 63 17.05 14.35 -12.25
C HIS A 63 15.69 14.18 -11.58
N VAL A 64 14.66 13.86 -12.39
CA VAL A 64 13.31 13.58 -11.90
C VAL A 64 13.25 12.18 -11.29
N VAL A 65 12.99 12.09 -9.99
CA VAL A 65 12.90 10.84 -9.22
C VAL A 65 11.50 10.23 -9.31
N GLN A 66 10.47 11.06 -9.12
CA GLN A 66 9.08 10.61 -9.11
C GLN A 66 8.14 11.71 -9.56
N LEU A 67 7.16 11.35 -10.39
CA LEU A 67 6.00 12.16 -10.74
C LEU A 67 4.75 11.63 -10.04
N GLY A 68 3.85 12.54 -9.67
CA GLY A 68 2.51 12.20 -9.18
C GLY A 68 1.49 13.21 -9.69
N TYR A 69 0.26 12.78 -9.96
CA TYR A 69 -0.78 13.64 -10.49
C TYR A 69 -2.07 13.46 -9.69
N SER A 70 -2.73 14.57 -9.36
CA SER A 70 -4.05 14.57 -8.73
C SER A 70 -4.76 15.88 -9.03
N ASP A 71 -5.98 15.79 -9.56
CA ASP A 71 -6.93 16.91 -9.66
C ASP A 71 -6.32 18.21 -10.21
N GLY A 72 -5.78 18.16 -11.44
CA GLY A 72 -5.15 19.33 -12.08
C GLY A 72 -3.73 19.66 -11.58
N HIS A 73 -3.23 18.98 -10.56
CA HIS A 73 -1.92 19.25 -9.97
C HIS A 73 -0.93 18.11 -10.25
N LEU A 74 0.27 18.48 -10.65
CA LEU A 74 1.40 17.60 -10.87
C LEU A 74 2.47 17.87 -9.81
N VAL A 75 2.89 16.84 -9.07
CA VAL A 75 4.10 16.89 -8.25
C VAL A 75 5.28 16.36 -9.04
N VAL A 76 6.40 17.09 -8.97
CA VAL A 76 7.70 16.69 -9.55
C VAL A 76 8.72 16.61 -8.43
N SER A 77 9.12 15.39 -8.10
CA SER A 77 10.18 15.10 -7.15
C SER A 77 11.52 15.01 -7.89
N SER A 78 12.47 15.91 -7.64
CA SER A 78 13.85 15.86 -8.16
C SER A 78 14.86 15.42 -7.09
N LEU A 79 16.14 15.26 -7.42
CA LEU A 79 17.19 14.95 -6.43
C LEU A 79 17.36 16.04 -5.37
N SER A 80 17.12 17.29 -5.75
CA SER A 80 17.43 18.47 -4.92
C SER A 80 16.19 19.14 -4.34
N CYS A 81 15.04 19.03 -5.00
CA CYS A 81 13.83 19.79 -4.69
C CYS A 81 12.57 18.97 -4.95
N CYS A 82 11.45 19.40 -4.36
CA CYS A 82 10.12 18.91 -4.73
C CYS A 82 9.32 20.11 -5.24
N TYR A 83 8.64 19.94 -6.37
CA TYR A 83 7.87 20.99 -7.02
C TYR A 83 6.42 20.58 -7.15
N LEU A 84 5.54 21.56 -7.02
CA LEU A 84 4.13 21.43 -7.29
C LEU A 84 3.79 22.32 -8.48
N CYS A 85 3.10 21.75 -9.46
CA CYS A 85 2.64 22.43 -10.66
C CYS A 85 1.11 22.36 -10.70
N ASP A 86 0.46 23.52 -10.76
CA ASP A 86 -0.93 23.60 -11.23
C ASP A 86 -0.89 23.57 -12.77
N THR A 87 -1.36 22.47 -13.35
CA THR A 87 -1.29 22.23 -14.80
C THR A 87 -2.34 23.02 -15.58
N GLU A 88 -3.35 23.58 -14.92
CA GLU A 88 -4.38 24.40 -15.56
C GLU A 88 -4.00 25.88 -15.57
N ARG A 89 -3.41 26.35 -14.46
CA ARG A 89 -2.99 27.75 -14.30
C ARG A 89 -1.53 28.01 -14.66
N GLU A 90 -0.79 26.96 -15.00
CA GLU A 90 0.64 26.99 -15.31
C GLU A 90 1.48 27.66 -14.21
N LYS A 91 1.11 27.38 -12.95
CA LYS A 91 1.81 27.90 -11.78
C LYS A 91 2.68 26.83 -11.16
N PHE A 92 3.87 27.24 -10.73
CA PHE A 92 4.88 26.37 -10.17
C PHE A 92 5.32 26.87 -8.81
N TRP A 93 5.33 25.97 -7.84
CA TRP A 93 5.81 26.22 -6.48
C TRP A 93 6.89 25.21 -6.14
N ARG A 94 7.96 25.70 -5.51
CA ARG A 94 8.90 24.83 -4.81
C ARG A 94 8.33 24.54 -3.43
N VAL A 95 8.34 23.26 -3.05
CA VAL A 95 7.76 22.78 -1.79
C VAL A 95 8.78 22.95 -0.68
N GLY A 96 8.53 23.95 0.18
CA GLY A 96 9.44 24.39 1.22
C GLY A 96 10.77 24.95 0.70
N ASN A 97 11.54 25.53 1.62
CA ASN A 97 12.76 26.28 1.28
C ASN A 97 14.05 25.46 1.43
N LYS A 98 14.03 24.31 2.12
CA LYS A 98 15.24 23.49 2.29
C LYS A 98 15.43 22.53 1.13
N GLU A 99 16.63 22.52 0.59
CA GLU A 99 17.08 21.54 -0.40
C GLU A 99 17.23 20.17 0.26
N ARG A 100 17.30 19.15 -0.58
CA ARG A 100 17.64 17.78 -0.24
C ARG A 100 18.75 17.33 -1.17
N ASP A 101 19.34 16.18 -0.87
CA ASP A 101 20.37 15.58 -1.72
C ASP A 101 20.14 14.06 -1.72
N GLY A 102 19.79 13.53 -2.89
CA GLY A 102 19.48 12.12 -3.10
C GLY A 102 18.06 11.86 -3.61
N GLU A 103 17.72 10.59 -3.76
CA GLU A 103 16.41 10.16 -4.24
C GLU A 103 15.39 10.17 -3.11
N PHE A 104 14.34 10.99 -3.24
CA PHE A 104 13.19 10.93 -2.34
C PHE A 104 11.89 11.02 -3.14
N GLY A 105 10.86 10.32 -2.69
CA GLY A 105 9.57 10.25 -3.35
C GLY A 105 8.63 11.38 -2.94
N ALA A 106 7.55 11.53 -3.73
CA ALA A 106 6.45 12.42 -3.41
C ALA A 106 5.14 11.90 -4.00
N CYS A 107 4.03 12.11 -3.29
CA CYS A 107 2.70 11.71 -3.73
C CYS A 107 1.61 12.61 -3.15
N PHE A 108 0.42 12.57 -3.75
CA PHE A 108 -0.77 13.20 -3.19
C PHE A 108 -1.52 12.24 -2.28
N LEU A 109 -2.07 12.77 -1.19
CA LEU A 109 -2.90 12.06 -0.25
C LEU A 109 -4.28 12.73 -0.16
N PRO A 110 -5.38 12.09 -0.58
CA PRO A 110 -6.72 12.63 -0.41
C PRO A 110 -7.06 12.76 1.09
N GLN A 111 -7.72 13.86 1.47
CA GLN A 111 -8.19 14.07 2.83
C GLN A 111 -9.57 13.42 3.01
N GLY A 112 -9.63 12.43 3.92
CA GLY A 112 -10.89 11.83 4.38
C GLY A 112 -11.60 10.89 3.40
N PRO A 113 -12.67 10.21 3.86
CA PRO A 113 -13.50 9.36 3.02
C PRO A 113 -14.20 10.17 1.92
N VAL A 114 -14.50 9.49 0.81
CA VAL A 114 -15.18 10.04 -0.37
C VAL A 114 -16.49 10.74 0.06
N GLY A 115 -16.53 12.07 0.09
CA GLY A 115 -17.74 12.85 0.39
C GLY A 115 -17.56 14.03 1.34
N GLN A 116 -16.58 14.01 2.25
CA GLN A 116 -16.25 15.14 3.15
C GLN A 116 -14.83 15.68 2.89
N ARG A 117 -14.47 15.79 1.60
CA ARG A 117 -13.09 16.04 1.18
C ARG A 117 -12.70 17.51 1.38
N GLY A 118 -11.71 17.73 2.25
CA GLY A 118 -10.78 18.83 2.06
C GLY A 118 -9.90 18.58 0.82
N PRO A 119 -9.17 19.58 0.32
CA PRO A 119 -8.20 19.38 -0.76
C PRO A 119 -7.17 18.32 -0.33
N ALA A 120 -6.71 17.50 -1.28
CA ALA A 120 -5.63 16.54 -1.02
C ALA A 120 -4.39 17.26 -0.45
N LEU A 121 -3.51 16.55 0.24
CA LEU A 121 -2.24 17.11 0.70
C LEU A 121 -1.08 16.49 -0.05
N LEU A 122 -0.02 17.26 -0.22
CA LEU A 122 1.21 16.78 -0.81
C LEU A 122 2.09 16.18 0.29
N TYR A 123 2.52 14.94 0.10
CA TYR A 123 3.52 14.30 0.95
C TYR A 123 4.83 14.19 0.16
N CYS A 124 5.93 14.68 0.73
CA CYS A 124 7.26 14.55 0.11
C CYS A 124 8.33 14.13 1.11
N ALA A 125 9.11 13.11 0.74
CA ALA A 125 10.13 12.56 1.59
C ALA A 125 11.36 13.47 1.69
N ARG A 126 12.05 13.39 2.84
CA ARG A 126 13.17 14.24 3.23
C ARG A 126 14.23 13.47 4.03
N PRO A 127 15.49 13.95 4.04
CA PRO A 127 16.58 13.30 4.77
C PRO A 127 16.23 12.98 6.22
N GLY A 128 16.67 11.79 6.66
CA GLY A 128 16.53 11.33 8.04
C GLY A 128 15.18 10.67 8.34
N SER A 129 14.63 9.90 7.40
CA SER A 129 13.32 9.25 7.53
C SER A 129 12.21 10.25 7.84
N ARG A 130 12.20 11.40 7.15
CA ARG A 130 11.21 12.45 7.33
C ARG A 130 10.28 12.51 6.14
N ILE A 131 9.03 12.89 6.39
CA ILE A 131 8.07 13.19 5.33
C ILE A 131 7.41 14.51 5.67
N TRP A 132 7.45 15.44 4.73
CA TRP A 132 6.72 16.71 4.83
C TRP A 132 5.32 16.54 4.30
N GLU A 133 4.38 17.15 5.00
CA GLU A 133 3.02 17.39 4.55
C GLU A 133 2.96 18.85 4.12
N ALA A 134 2.48 19.10 2.90
CA ALA A 134 2.49 20.42 2.29
C ALA A 134 1.15 20.76 1.64
N SER A 135 0.85 22.05 1.62
CA SER A 135 -0.32 22.63 0.95
C SER A 135 -0.12 22.71 -0.57
N PHE A 136 -1.20 23.04 -1.29
CA PHE A 136 -1.14 23.32 -2.72
C PHE A 136 -0.47 24.66 -3.09
N SER A 137 -0.01 25.44 -2.11
CA SER A 137 0.84 26.62 -2.34
C SER A 137 2.34 26.31 -2.14
N GLY A 138 2.70 25.05 -1.87
CA GLY A 138 4.08 24.64 -1.59
C GLY A 138 4.54 24.94 -0.16
N GLU A 139 3.65 25.36 0.73
CA GLU A 139 3.95 25.60 2.14
C GLU A 139 4.01 24.28 2.91
N VAL A 140 5.04 24.10 3.75
CA VAL A 140 5.17 22.92 4.61
C VAL A 140 4.31 23.10 5.85
N LEU A 141 3.28 22.25 5.98
CA LEU A 141 2.32 22.27 7.07
C LEU A 141 2.83 21.46 8.27
N SER A 142 3.44 20.29 8.02
CA SER A 142 3.91 19.40 9.08
C SER A 142 5.13 18.58 8.66
N THR A 143 5.88 18.07 9.64
CA THR A 143 7.02 17.16 9.42
C THR A 143 6.84 15.90 10.25
N HIS A 144 6.56 14.80 9.58
CA HIS A 144 6.50 13.45 10.16
C HIS A 144 7.93 12.90 10.28
N GLN A 145 8.31 12.42 11.47
CA GLN A 145 9.66 11.95 11.76
C GLN A 145 9.64 10.47 12.14
N PHE A 146 10.09 9.60 11.24
CA PHE A 146 9.98 8.15 11.40
C PHE A 146 11.26 7.49 11.91
N LYS A 147 12.40 8.20 11.97
CA LYS A 147 13.70 7.59 12.34
C LYS A 147 13.65 6.76 13.62
N GLN A 148 13.08 7.33 14.69
CA GLN A 148 12.94 6.65 15.97
C GLN A 148 11.78 5.63 15.95
N LEU A 149 10.72 5.90 15.19
CA LEU A 149 9.57 5.00 15.10
C LEU A 149 9.90 3.70 14.32
N LEU A 150 10.90 3.75 13.45
CA LEU A 150 11.44 2.60 12.72
C LEU A 150 12.37 1.72 13.56
N ALA A 151 12.64 2.09 14.82
CA ALA A 151 13.32 1.25 15.81
C ALA A 151 12.40 0.14 16.36
N CYS A 152 11.38 -0.27 15.60
CA CYS A 152 10.54 -1.42 15.88
C CYS A 152 11.06 -2.65 15.13
N PRO A 153 10.84 -3.87 15.62
CA PRO A 153 11.25 -5.08 14.92
C PRO A 153 10.51 -5.23 13.57
N PRO A 154 11.15 -5.81 12.54
CA PRO A 154 10.48 -6.12 11.28
C PRO A 154 9.39 -7.17 11.53
N LEU A 155 8.28 -7.04 10.80
CA LEU A 155 7.27 -8.08 10.80
C LEU A 155 7.69 -9.21 9.83
N PRO A 156 7.61 -10.49 10.23
CA PRO A 156 7.94 -11.59 9.35
C PRO A 156 6.90 -11.74 8.25
N LEU A 157 7.36 -12.11 7.06
CA LEU A 157 6.46 -12.54 6.00
C LEU A 157 5.88 -13.92 6.33
N VAL A 158 4.56 -14.01 6.28
CA VAL A 158 3.85 -15.29 6.42
C VAL A 158 3.76 -15.95 5.05
N SER A 159 4.33 -17.16 4.93
CA SER A 159 4.35 -17.95 3.70
C SER A 159 4.18 -19.43 4.02
N TYR A 160 3.68 -20.21 3.07
CA TYR A 160 3.59 -21.68 3.20
C TYR A 160 4.95 -22.37 3.14
N LYS A 161 5.99 -21.67 2.66
CA LYS A 161 7.32 -22.25 2.45
C LYS A 161 8.14 -22.33 3.73
N ASN A 162 8.00 -21.33 4.60
CA ASN A 162 8.85 -21.15 5.78
C ASN A 162 7.99 -20.76 6.98
N GLU A 163 8.32 -21.29 8.16
CA GLU A 163 7.69 -20.83 9.40
C GLU A 163 8.12 -19.38 9.70
N PRO A 164 7.17 -18.47 10.00
CA PRO A 164 7.52 -17.09 10.33
C PRO A 164 8.23 -17.04 11.68
N HIS A 165 9.27 -16.23 11.76
CA HIS A 165 10.03 -16.00 12.99
C HIS A 165 9.97 -14.52 13.34
N PHE A 166 9.37 -14.18 14.47
CA PHE A 166 9.31 -12.81 14.97
C PHE A 166 10.25 -12.65 16.16
N ASN A 167 11.22 -11.76 16.03
CA ASN A 167 12.06 -11.34 17.14
C ASN A 167 11.52 -10.01 17.67
N PRO A 168 10.94 -9.95 18.88
CA PRO A 168 10.38 -8.72 19.44
C PRO A 168 11.46 -7.72 19.91
N ALA A 169 12.74 -8.07 19.82
CA ALA A 169 13.83 -7.19 20.24
C ALA A 169 13.78 -5.86 19.49
N GLN A 170 13.99 -4.77 20.23
CA GLN A 170 14.06 -3.44 19.65
C GLN A 170 15.22 -3.35 18.65
N THR A 171 14.97 -2.72 17.51
CA THR A 171 15.97 -2.51 16.47
C THR A 171 16.57 -1.11 16.59
N SER A 172 17.64 -0.84 15.86
CA SER A 172 18.22 0.50 15.84
C SER A 172 17.35 1.46 15.02
N PRO A 173 17.32 2.76 15.38
CA PRO A 173 16.67 3.79 14.57
C PRO A 173 17.21 3.81 13.14
N GLN A 174 16.31 3.85 12.15
CA GLN A 174 16.68 3.79 10.73
C GLN A 174 16.64 5.17 10.08
N SER A 175 17.72 5.55 9.38
CA SER A 175 17.83 6.82 8.64
C SER A 175 17.77 6.55 7.14
N LEU A 176 16.59 6.69 6.56
CA LEU A 176 16.27 6.29 5.18
C LEU A 176 15.89 7.52 4.34
N ALA A 177 15.97 7.37 3.02
CA ALA A 177 15.61 8.40 2.06
C ALA A 177 14.15 8.32 1.60
N PHE A 178 13.52 7.13 1.62
CA PHE A 178 12.18 6.91 1.05
C PHE A 178 12.12 7.35 -0.43
N PRO A 179 12.85 6.65 -1.33
CA PRO A 179 13.07 7.08 -2.71
C PRO A 179 11.79 7.18 -3.55
N ARG A 180 10.76 6.43 -3.18
CA ARG A 180 9.43 6.45 -3.80
C ARG A 180 8.36 6.51 -2.72
N LEU A 181 7.31 7.29 -2.95
CA LEU A 181 6.13 7.31 -2.09
C LEU A 181 4.92 6.90 -2.92
N LEU A 182 4.26 5.82 -2.52
CA LEU A 182 2.99 5.39 -3.11
C LEU A 182 1.89 5.55 -2.08
N HIS A 183 0.70 5.91 -2.54
CA HIS A 183 -0.48 5.99 -1.70
C HIS A 183 -1.58 5.07 -2.22
N ASP A 184 -1.99 4.14 -1.36
CA ASP A 184 -3.26 3.42 -1.46
C ASP A 184 -3.76 3.09 -0.05
N GLN A 185 -4.65 3.94 0.48
CA GLN A 185 -5.11 3.99 1.90
C GLN A 185 -4.02 4.34 2.93
N ASN A 186 -2.83 3.74 2.82
CA ASN A 186 -1.63 4.00 3.59
C ASN A 186 -0.54 4.63 2.71
N LEU A 187 0.57 5.04 3.32
CA LEU A 187 1.75 5.51 2.63
C LEU A 187 2.78 4.38 2.56
N LEU A 188 3.22 4.01 1.37
CA LEU A 188 4.15 2.92 1.12
C LEU A 188 5.45 3.45 0.50
N THR A 189 6.58 2.89 0.94
CA THR A 189 7.91 3.12 0.37
C THR A 189 8.76 1.86 0.53
N TRP A 190 9.83 1.75 -0.23
CA TRP A 190 10.74 0.60 -0.15
C TRP A 190 12.18 1.04 -0.39
N THR A 191 13.10 0.18 0.06
CA THR A 191 14.50 0.15 -0.33
C THR A 191 14.75 -1.12 -1.14
N ASP A 192 16.00 -1.37 -1.49
CA ASP A 192 16.47 -2.66 -2.04
C ASP A 192 16.29 -3.85 -1.08
N SER A 193 15.97 -3.60 0.19
CA SER A 193 16.08 -4.57 1.29
C SER A 193 14.85 -4.67 2.18
N ALA A 194 13.93 -3.69 2.10
CA ALA A 194 12.74 -3.67 2.95
C ALA A 194 11.60 -2.85 2.33
N ILE A 195 10.37 -3.22 2.74
CA ILE A 195 9.13 -2.48 2.47
C ILE A 195 8.67 -1.83 3.76
N TYR A 196 8.24 -0.57 3.68
CA TYR A 196 7.79 0.24 4.80
C TYR A 196 6.40 0.80 4.52
N ILE A 197 5.52 0.70 5.51
CA ILE A 197 4.14 1.19 5.41
C ILE A 197 3.84 2.07 6.61
N PHE A 198 3.32 3.27 6.35
CA PHE A 198 2.96 4.27 7.36
C PHE A 198 1.49 4.62 7.27
N THR A 199 0.90 4.94 8.42
CA THR A 199 -0.46 5.47 8.49
C THR A 199 -0.38 7.00 8.43
N PRO A 200 -0.74 7.64 7.31
CA PRO A 200 -0.46 9.06 7.11
C PRO A 200 -1.25 9.98 8.07
N HIS A 201 -2.44 9.56 8.50
CA HIS A 201 -3.30 10.34 9.41
C HIS A 201 -2.80 10.37 10.86
N SER A 202 -2.13 9.30 11.31
CA SER A 202 -1.62 9.19 12.68
C SER A 202 -0.10 9.43 12.78
N GLY A 203 0.61 9.48 11.65
CA GLY A 203 2.08 9.62 11.63
C GLY A 203 2.80 8.41 12.24
N GLN A 204 2.19 7.23 12.17
CA GLN A 204 2.71 6.00 12.77
C GLN A 204 3.28 5.06 11.71
N VAL A 205 4.27 4.26 12.11
CA VAL A 205 4.70 3.09 11.34
C VAL A 205 3.63 2.02 11.50
N LEU A 206 3.00 1.62 10.39
CA LEU A 206 2.09 0.48 10.40
C LEU A 206 2.89 -0.81 10.50
N LEU A 207 3.86 -0.98 9.61
CA LEU A 207 4.83 -2.07 9.64
C LEU A 207 6.03 -1.75 8.75
N TRP A 208 7.07 -2.55 8.93
CA TRP A 208 8.08 -2.74 7.89
C TRP A 208 8.48 -4.22 7.87
N THR A 209 8.93 -4.70 6.72
CA THR A 209 9.29 -6.11 6.52
C THR A 209 10.46 -6.21 5.56
N GLU A 210 11.34 -7.18 5.79
CA GLU A 210 12.52 -7.40 4.98
C GLU A 210 12.15 -8.13 3.68
N VAL A 211 12.42 -7.48 2.55
CA VAL A 211 12.23 -8.03 1.20
C VAL A 211 13.41 -7.59 0.36
N LYS A 212 14.21 -8.56 -0.07
CA LYS A 212 15.45 -8.28 -0.80
C LYS A 212 15.23 -8.08 -2.29
N ASP A 213 16.14 -7.31 -2.87
CA ASP A 213 16.29 -7.04 -4.29
C ASP A 213 15.05 -6.42 -4.92
N VAL A 214 14.27 -5.64 -4.15
CA VAL A 214 13.06 -4.97 -4.66
C VAL A 214 13.46 -3.79 -5.55
N VAL A 215 13.01 -3.82 -6.81
CA VAL A 215 13.23 -2.76 -7.79
C VAL A 215 12.03 -1.83 -7.85
N GLU A 216 10.83 -2.37 -8.01
CA GLU A 216 9.60 -1.59 -8.16
C GLU A 216 8.44 -2.31 -7.48
N ILE A 217 7.52 -1.54 -6.90
CA ILE A 217 6.28 -2.06 -6.32
C ILE A 217 5.09 -1.40 -7.01
N SER A 218 4.13 -2.19 -7.42
CA SER A 218 2.79 -1.72 -7.80
C SER A 218 1.78 -2.17 -6.75
N VAL A 219 0.85 -1.28 -6.39
CA VAL A 219 -0.16 -1.54 -5.38
C VAL A 219 -1.54 -1.54 -6.03
N PHE A 220 -2.35 -2.52 -5.69
CA PHE A 220 -3.77 -2.55 -6.02
C PHE A 220 -4.56 -3.01 -4.79
N ARG A 221 -5.23 -2.06 -4.14
CA ARG A 221 -5.95 -2.28 -2.89
C ARG A 221 -4.96 -2.68 -1.78
N ASN A 222 -5.10 -3.90 -1.27
CA ASN A 222 -4.22 -4.45 -0.25
C ASN A 222 -3.17 -5.39 -0.84
N GLU A 223 -3.11 -5.54 -2.17
CA GLU A 223 -2.16 -6.42 -2.85
C GLU A 223 -0.97 -5.60 -3.37
N LEU A 224 0.23 -6.12 -3.12
CA LEU A 224 1.52 -5.56 -3.52
C LEU A 224 2.18 -6.51 -4.50
N PHE A 225 2.52 -6.00 -5.68
CA PHE A 225 3.28 -6.71 -6.71
C PHE A 225 4.69 -6.15 -6.74
N CYS A 226 5.67 -6.94 -6.31
CA CYS A 226 7.07 -6.51 -6.19
C CYS A 226 7.89 -7.15 -7.31
N LEU A 227 8.47 -6.30 -8.18
CA LEU A 227 9.46 -6.71 -9.17
C LEU A 227 10.83 -6.76 -8.51
N HIS A 228 11.52 -7.88 -8.64
CA HIS A 228 12.86 -8.08 -8.11
C HIS A 228 13.95 -7.90 -9.17
N GLY A 229 15.19 -7.68 -8.73
CA GLY A 229 16.35 -7.45 -9.62
C GLY A 229 16.71 -8.65 -10.51
N ASP A 230 16.33 -9.87 -10.10
CA ASP A 230 16.46 -11.10 -10.89
C ASP A 230 15.32 -11.29 -11.92
N GLY A 231 14.38 -10.34 -12.00
CA GLY A 231 13.19 -10.41 -12.85
C GLY A 231 12.02 -11.20 -12.24
N ARG A 232 12.17 -11.74 -11.03
CA ARG A 232 11.07 -12.41 -10.33
C ARG A 232 10.00 -11.40 -9.95
N LEU A 233 8.74 -11.82 -10.03
CA LEU A 233 7.60 -11.08 -9.50
C LEU A 233 7.10 -11.78 -8.22
N SER A 234 7.05 -11.07 -7.10
CA SER A 234 6.39 -11.57 -5.89
C SER A 234 5.07 -10.83 -5.64
N HIS A 235 4.13 -11.56 -5.05
CA HIS A 235 2.80 -11.07 -4.70
C HIS A 235 2.62 -11.18 -3.20
N LEU A 236 2.40 -10.02 -2.55
CA LEU A 236 2.23 -9.90 -1.10
C LEU A 236 0.87 -9.26 -0.82
N SER A 237 0.22 -9.68 0.26
CA SER A 237 -1.08 -9.15 0.66
C SER A 237 -0.98 -8.53 2.06
N LEU A 238 -1.39 -7.27 2.18
CA LEU A 238 -1.46 -6.55 3.45
C LEU A 238 -2.78 -6.91 4.16
N MET A 239 -2.70 -7.62 5.27
CA MET A 239 -3.87 -8.01 6.05
C MET A 239 -3.59 -7.97 7.55
N SER A 240 -4.66 -7.82 8.33
CA SER A 240 -4.55 -7.90 9.78
C SER A 240 -4.29 -9.33 10.26
N PRO A 241 -3.68 -9.53 11.44
CA PRO A 241 -3.34 -10.86 11.94
C PRO A 241 -4.55 -11.81 12.00
N GLU A 242 -5.71 -11.33 12.44
CA GLU A 242 -6.92 -12.14 12.53
C GLU A 242 -7.44 -12.60 11.16
N ARG A 243 -7.31 -11.76 10.11
CA ARG A 243 -7.63 -12.14 8.73
C ARG A 243 -6.63 -13.11 8.15
N CYS A 244 -5.36 -12.98 8.52
CA CYS A 244 -4.31 -13.93 8.15
C CYS A 244 -4.61 -15.33 8.71
N VAL A 245 -4.93 -15.41 10.01
CA VAL A 245 -5.33 -16.68 10.66
C VAL A 245 -6.57 -17.27 9.97
N GLU A 246 -7.61 -16.47 9.74
CA GLU A 246 -8.83 -16.92 9.05
C GLU A 246 -8.52 -17.50 7.65
N ARG A 247 -7.67 -16.81 6.88
CA ARG A 247 -7.26 -17.23 5.52
C ARG A 247 -6.43 -18.52 5.53
N LEU A 248 -5.55 -18.69 6.51
CA LEU A 248 -4.75 -19.90 6.69
C LEU A 248 -5.61 -21.10 7.08
N MET A 249 -6.59 -20.90 7.97
CA MET A 249 -7.56 -21.93 8.34
C MET A 249 -8.41 -22.38 7.15
N LYS A 250 -8.88 -21.45 6.30
CA LYS A 250 -9.62 -21.78 5.07
C LYS A 250 -8.82 -22.64 4.08
N ARG A 251 -7.50 -22.65 4.21
CA ARG A 251 -6.56 -23.44 3.39
C ARG A 251 -5.97 -24.63 4.17
N GLU A 252 -6.57 -24.98 5.30
CA GLU A 252 -6.17 -26.12 6.15
C GLU A 252 -4.71 -26.07 6.64
N SER A 253 -4.11 -24.88 6.66
CA SER A 253 -2.76 -24.68 7.17
C SER A 253 -2.79 -24.42 8.68
N TRP A 254 -3.26 -25.42 9.43
CA TRP A 254 -3.56 -25.30 10.87
C TRP A 254 -2.34 -24.92 11.71
N THR A 255 -1.19 -25.54 11.44
CA THR A 255 0.05 -25.26 12.17
C THR A 255 0.49 -23.81 12.00
N LEU A 256 0.49 -23.31 10.76
CA LEU A 256 0.88 -21.94 10.46
C LEU A 256 -0.13 -20.92 11.00
N ALA A 257 -1.43 -21.24 10.92
CA ALA A 257 -2.49 -20.44 11.53
C ALA A 257 -2.28 -20.30 13.05
N ALA A 258 -1.96 -21.39 13.74
CA ALA A 258 -1.66 -21.38 15.17
C ALA A 258 -0.36 -20.59 15.48
N THR A 259 0.68 -20.72 14.65
CA THR A 259 1.92 -19.91 14.77
C THR A 259 1.60 -18.41 14.73
N VAL A 260 0.87 -17.95 13.70
CA VAL A 260 0.50 -16.54 13.53
C VAL A 260 -0.39 -16.06 14.68
N CYS A 261 -1.34 -16.88 15.11
CA CYS A 261 -2.23 -16.56 16.23
C CYS A 261 -1.46 -16.32 17.54
N CYS A 262 -0.52 -17.20 17.88
CA CYS A 262 0.28 -17.07 19.09
C CYS A 262 1.27 -15.89 18.99
N MET A 263 1.89 -15.71 17.82
CA MET A 263 2.84 -14.63 17.55
C MET A 263 2.22 -13.24 17.73
N PHE A 264 0.99 -13.05 17.23
CA PHE A 264 0.29 -11.77 17.27
C PHE A 264 -0.87 -11.76 18.26
N GLN A 265 -0.76 -12.48 19.38
CA GLN A 265 -1.84 -12.64 20.37
C GLN A 265 -2.48 -11.30 20.79
N HIS A 266 -1.70 -10.23 20.92
CA HIS A 266 -2.18 -8.91 21.33
C HIS A 266 -3.18 -8.29 20.33
N ALA A 267 -3.04 -8.59 19.04
CA ALA A 267 -3.99 -8.17 18.01
C ALA A 267 -5.23 -9.07 18.01
N ILE A 268 -5.04 -10.38 18.22
CA ILE A 268 -6.09 -11.39 18.21
C ILE A 268 -7.07 -11.25 19.39
N ILE A 269 -6.59 -10.92 20.59
CA ILE A 269 -7.45 -10.81 21.79
C ILE A 269 -8.38 -9.59 21.77
N THR A 270 -8.20 -8.66 20.82
CA THR A 270 -9.00 -7.44 20.74
C THR A 270 -10.47 -7.72 20.41
N SER A 271 -11.39 -6.91 20.91
CA SER A 271 -12.83 -7.03 20.62
C SER A 271 -13.14 -6.93 19.12
N ARG A 272 -12.35 -6.14 18.37
CA ARG A 272 -12.48 -5.99 16.91
C ARG A 272 -12.19 -7.30 16.17
N ALA A 273 -11.17 -8.04 16.59
CA ALA A 273 -10.74 -9.27 15.92
C ALA A 273 -11.79 -10.39 16.01
N ARG A 274 -12.67 -10.36 17.03
CA ARG A 274 -13.74 -11.37 17.22
C ARG A 274 -14.76 -11.43 16.08
N LYS A 275 -14.93 -10.34 15.32
CA LYS A 275 -15.83 -10.32 14.16
C LYS A 275 -15.37 -11.26 13.04
N SER A 276 -14.06 -11.42 12.87
CA SER A 276 -13.46 -12.34 11.88
C SER A 276 -12.98 -13.65 12.49
N LEU A 277 -12.58 -13.64 13.77
CA LEU A 277 -12.01 -14.80 14.45
C LEU A 277 -12.67 -15.00 15.83
N PRO A 278 -13.91 -15.53 15.87
CA PRO A 278 -14.60 -15.82 17.13
C PRO A 278 -13.98 -17.01 17.87
N ILE A 279 -14.33 -17.16 19.15
CA ILE A 279 -13.78 -18.22 20.03
C ILE A 279 -13.97 -19.61 19.42
N ASP A 280 -15.14 -19.90 18.85
CA ASP A 280 -15.42 -21.20 18.21
C ASP A 280 -14.43 -21.53 17.08
N ARG A 281 -13.94 -20.53 16.35
CA ARG A 281 -12.92 -20.72 15.30
C ARG A 281 -11.54 -21.01 15.89
N LEU A 282 -11.20 -20.38 17.02
CA LEU A 282 -9.95 -20.67 17.72
C LEU A 282 -9.97 -22.06 18.37
N GLU A 283 -11.11 -22.49 18.89
CA GLU A 283 -11.31 -23.85 19.38
C GLU A 283 -11.24 -24.87 18.23
N GLN A 284 -11.83 -24.57 17.08
CA GLN A 284 -11.67 -25.38 15.87
C GLN A 284 -10.20 -25.49 15.45
N LEU A 285 -9.46 -24.36 15.44
CA LEU A 285 -8.03 -24.34 15.13
C LEU A 285 -7.25 -25.25 16.09
N LYS A 286 -7.53 -25.17 17.40
CA LYS A 286 -6.92 -26.00 18.43
C LYS A 286 -7.18 -27.49 18.18
N ALA A 287 -8.42 -27.86 17.87
CA ALA A 287 -8.82 -29.25 17.63
C ALA A 287 -8.14 -29.90 16.42
N GLN A 288 -7.65 -29.10 15.47
CA GLN A 288 -6.95 -29.59 14.27
C GLN A 288 -5.43 -29.76 14.47
N LEU A 289 -4.89 -29.36 15.62
CA LEU A 289 -3.47 -29.54 15.93
C LEU A 289 -3.20 -30.96 16.48
N ASN A 290 -2.04 -31.51 16.15
CA ASN A 290 -1.64 -32.84 16.62
C ASN A 290 -1.14 -32.77 18.07
N SER A 291 -1.92 -33.34 19.00
CA SER A 291 -1.63 -33.32 20.44
C SER A 291 -0.30 -33.96 20.82
N ALA A 292 0.20 -34.95 20.06
CA ALA A 292 1.44 -35.64 20.36
C ALA A 292 2.70 -34.85 19.95
N SER A 293 2.61 -34.01 18.91
CA SER A 293 3.77 -33.26 18.38
C SER A 293 3.72 -31.76 18.66
N GLN A 294 2.54 -31.21 18.95
CA GLN A 294 2.31 -29.76 19.02
C GLN A 294 1.77 -29.31 20.38
N GLN A 295 2.04 -30.06 21.44
CA GLN A 295 1.51 -29.79 22.78
C GLN A 295 1.85 -28.38 23.30
N GLN A 296 3.07 -27.89 23.06
CA GLN A 296 3.46 -26.52 23.43
C GLN A 296 2.62 -25.47 22.72
N ARG A 297 2.34 -25.67 21.43
CA ARG A 297 1.58 -24.72 20.61
C ARG A 297 0.10 -24.71 20.99
N ILE A 298 -0.44 -25.89 21.32
CA ILE A 298 -1.79 -26.03 21.87
C ILE A 298 -1.90 -25.25 23.18
N GLY A 299 -0.95 -25.41 24.11
CA GLY A 299 -0.93 -24.64 25.36
C GLY A 299 -0.87 -23.13 25.15
N GLN A 300 -0.03 -22.66 24.22
CA GLN A 300 0.00 -21.23 23.86
C GLN A 300 -1.32 -20.73 23.29
N LEU A 301 -2.00 -21.55 22.47
CA LEU A 301 -3.30 -21.18 21.92
C LEU A 301 -4.39 -21.14 23.00
N GLU A 302 -4.37 -22.05 23.97
CA GLU A 302 -5.26 -22.03 25.15
C GLU A 302 -5.04 -20.76 25.99
N ASP A 303 -3.79 -20.33 26.17
CA ASP A 303 -3.48 -19.06 26.82
C ASP A 303 -4.04 -17.85 26.04
N VAL A 304 -4.07 -17.90 24.71
CA VAL A 304 -4.70 -16.84 23.90
C VAL A 304 -6.21 -16.87 24.03
N ILE A 305 -6.82 -18.06 23.99
CA ILE A 305 -8.27 -18.24 24.09
C ILE A 305 -8.77 -17.77 25.46
N SER A 306 -8.08 -18.11 26.55
CA SER A 306 -8.48 -17.72 27.91
C SER A 306 -8.45 -16.21 28.15
N LYS A 307 -7.66 -15.45 27.38
CA LYS A 307 -7.58 -13.98 27.45
C LYS A 307 -8.67 -13.27 26.66
N LEU A 308 -9.46 -13.98 25.85
CA LEU A 308 -10.61 -13.39 25.17
C LEU A 308 -11.76 -13.23 26.17
N GLU A 309 -12.04 -11.99 26.60
CA GLU A 309 -13.19 -11.72 27.47
C GLU A 309 -14.51 -12.23 26.83
N PRO A 310 -15.49 -12.73 27.62
CA PRO A 310 -16.80 -13.11 27.10
C PRO A 310 -17.54 -11.96 26.40
N LEU A 311 -18.40 -12.28 25.41
CA LEU A 311 -19.22 -11.31 24.67
C LEU A 311 -20.17 -10.50 25.60
N ASP A 312 -20.60 -11.09 26.71
CA ASP A 312 -21.54 -10.51 27.67
C ASP A 312 -20.88 -9.78 28.84
N SER A 313 -19.55 -9.62 28.81
CA SER A 313 -18.89 -8.62 29.65
C SER A 313 -19.26 -7.25 29.10
N ALA A 314 -20.45 -6.78 29.49
CA ALA A 314 -20.89 -5.42 29.31
C ALA A 314 -19.68 -4.51 29.52
N CYS A 315 -19.43 -3.64 28.54
CA CYS A 315 -18.53 -2.52 28.72
C CYS A 315 -18.84 -1.93 30.09
N SER A 316 -18.02 -2.23 31.09
CA SER A 316 -17.98 -1.45 32.29
C SER A 316 -17.44 -0.13 31.81
N SER A 317 -18.37 0.74 31.44
CA SER A 317 -18.17 2.16 31.42
C SER A 317 -17.66 2.52 32.80
N ARG A 318 -16.33 2.42 32.99
CA ARG A 318 -15.62 3.33 33.86
C ARG A 318 -15.78 4.69 33.20
N ARG A 319 -16.95 5.27 33.49
CA ARG A 319 -17.20 6.68 33.62
C ARG A 319 -16.29 7.17 34.75
N SER A 320 -14.98 7.15 34.52
CA SER A 320 -14.09 8.07 35.21
C SER A 320 -14.36 9.41 34.57
N SER A 321 -15.19 10.19 35.26
CA SER A 321 -15.29 11.63 35.12
C SER A 321 -13.89 12.23 34.97
N ILE A 322 -13.46 12.45 33.73
CA ILE A 322 -12.34 13.32 33.43
C ILE A 322 -12.89 14.73 33.33
N SER A 323 -12.56 15.49 34.36
CA SER A 323 -12.56 16.94 34.38
C SER A 323 -12.30 17.52 32.98
N SER A 324 -13.20 18.38 32.55
CA SER A 324 -13.11 19.20 31.35
C SER A 324 -11.92 20.16 31.46
N HIS A 325 -10.69 19.71 31.23
CA HIS A 325 -9.53 20.54 30.92
C HIS A 325 -8.45 19.66 30.27
N GLU A 326 -7.98 20.07 29.10
CA GLU A 326 -6.76 19.63 28.40
C GLU A 326 -6.44 18.12 28.35
N SER A 327 -6.78 17.48 27.22
CA SER A 327 -6.33 16.11 26.90
C SER A 327 -4.96 16.13 26.22
N PHE A 328 -3.91 16.04 27.03
CA PHE A 328 -2.61 15.56 26.59
C PHE A 328 -2.67 14.03 26.46
N ASN A 329 -2.39 13.48 25.28
CA ASN A 329 -2.13 12.04 25.14
C ASN A 329 -0.64 11.81 25.41
N VAL A 330 -0.32 11.25 26.57
CA VAL A 330 1.02 10.76 26.89
C VAL A 330 1.20 9.42 26.17
N LEU A 331 2.12 9.37 25.22
CA LEU A 331 2.65 8.12 24.68
C LEU A 331 3.97 7.81 25.41
N ASP A 332 4.24 6.53 25.67
CA ASP A 332 5.46 6.03 26.34
C ASP A 332 6.78 6.33 25.59
N CYS A 333 6.73 7.08 24.48
CA CYS A 333 7.88 7.50 23.70
C CYS A 333 8.35 8.95 23.96
N GLY A 334 7.74 9.67 24.91
CA GLY A 334 8.23 10.99 25.35
C GLY A 334 8.08 12.12 24.32
N ILE A 335 7.16 12.02 23.35
CA ILE A 335 6.89 13.06 22.35
C ILE A 335 5.53 13.71 22.61
N TYR A 336 5.51 15.02 22.84
CA TYR A 336 4.31 15.84 22.99
C TYR A 336 3.84 16.37 21.63
N ARG A 337 2.58 16.10 21.25
CA ARG A 337 1.92 16.70 20.08
C ARG A 337 1.09 17.91 20.54
N VAL A 338 1.48 19.12 20.13
CA VAL A 338 0.67 20.34 20.32
C VAL A 338 -0.29 20.47 19.14
N ILE A 339 -1.60 20.41 19.38
CA ILE A 339 -2.64 20.66 18.38
C ILE A 339 -3.38 21.94 18.78
N SER A 340 -3.20 23.01 18.01
CA SER A 340 -4.05 24.21 18.13
C SER A 340 -5.37 23.95 17.42
N ARG A 341 -6.51 24.07 18.13
CA ARG A 341 -7.85 23.98 17.53
C ARG A 341 -8.54 25.33 17.54
N ARG A 342 -8.99 25.77 16.36
CA ARG A 342 -10.20 26.60 16.22
C ARG A 342 -11.24 25.80 15.42
N GLY A 343 -12.41 25.63 16.02
CA GLY A 343 -13.68 25.36 15.32
C GLY A 343 -14.11 23.90 15.22
N SER A 344 -14.78 23.41 16.26
CA SER A 344 -15.50 22.12 16.29
C SER A 344 -16.86 22.22 15.60
N GLN A 345 -17.23 21.26 14.75
CA GLN A 345 -18.60 20.78 14.62
C GLN A 345 -18.57 19.25 14.44
N SER A 346 -19.33 18.58 15.31
CA SER A 346 -19.56 17.14 15.37
C SER A 346 -20.51 16.70 14.27
N ASP A 347 -20.33 15.49 13.73
CA ASP A 347 -21.43 14.59 13.39
C ASP A 347 -20.93 13.14 13.32
N ASP A 348 -21.60 12.28 14.09
CA ASP A 348 -21.45 10.82 14.14
C ASP A 348 -22.22 10.20 12.97
N GLU A 349 -21.58 9.45 12.05
CA GLU A 349 -22.21 8.30 11.38
C GLU A 349 -21.16 7.26 10.93
N SER A 350 -21.31 6.04 11.45
CA SER A 350 -20.50 4.85 11.12
C SER A 350 -21.08 4.13 9.91
N ASN A 351 -20.28 3.82 8.89
CA ASN A 351 -20.66 2.87 7.85
C ASN A 351 -19.56 1.84 7.54
N SER A 352 -20.02 0.63 7.25
CA SER A 352 -19.34 -0.64 7.43
C SER A 352 -18.56 -1.13 6.20
N LEU A 353 -17.24 -1.26 6.34
CA LEU A 353 -16.29 -1.74 5.33
C LEU A 353 -16.36 -3.26 5.04
N ALA A 354 -17.30 -4.00 5.67
CA ALA A 354 -17.34 -5.46 5.59
C ALA A 354 -18.05 -6.01 4.34
N ASN A 355 -19.01 -5.27 3.78
CA ASN A 355 -19.89 -5.81 2.74
C ASN A 355 -19.31 -5.74 1.31
N GLN A 356 -18.32 -4.89 1.05
CA GLN A 356 -17.69 -4.81 -0.28
C GLN A 356 -16.59 -5.85 -0.49
N SER A 357 -15.93 -6.30 0.59
CA SER A 357 -14.84 -7.30 0.52
C SER A 357 -15.31 -8.69 0.07
N MET A 358 -16.56 -9.07 0.35
CA MET A 358 -17.09 -10.42 0.04
C MET A 358 -17.46 -10.58 -1.44
N LEU A 359 -17.98 -9.53 -2.07
CA LEU A 359 -18.43 -9.56 -3.47
C LEU A 359 -17.27 -9.54 -4.48
N GLU A 360 -16.07 -9.18 -4.05
CA GLU A 360 -14.91 -9.03 -4.95
C GLU A 360 -13.84 -10.12 -4.77
N GLU A 361 -13.86 -10.86 -3.66
CA GLU A 361 -13.05 -12.07 -3.48
C GLU A 361 -13.43 -13.15 -4.51
N GLU A 362 -14.69 -13.13 -5.02
CA GLU A 362 -15.15 -13.99 -6.11
C GLU A 362 -14.53 -13.64 -7.48
N ARG A 363 -14.21 -12.35 -7.74
CA ARG A 363 -13.59 -11.94 -9.02
C ARG A 363 -12.09 -12.27 -9.11
N LEU A 364 -11.41 -12.47 -7.99
CA LEU A 364 -9.99 -12.87 -7.97
C LEU A 364 -9.81 -14.38 -8.13
N LYS A 365 -10.85 -15.19 -7.92
CA LYS A 365 -10.82 -16.64 -8.24
C LYS A 365 -10.73 -16.90 -9.75
N GLU A 366 -11.13 -15.96 -10.59
CA GLU A 366 -10.97 -16.06 -12.06
C GLU A 366 -9.50 -15.94 -12.52
N PHE A 367 -8.57 -15.50 -11.65
CA PHE A 367 -7.15 -15.34 -11.97
C PHE A 367 -6.22 -16.33 -11.26
N SER A 368 -6.74 -17.31 -10.50
CA SER A 368 -5.90 -18.39 -9.98
C SER A 368 -5.56 -19.38 -11.09
N PHE A 369 -4.30 -19.36 -11.53
CA PHE A 369 -3.68 -20.35 -12.40
C PHE A 369 -4.08 -21.78 -11.98
N THR A 370 -4.72 -22.49 -12.90
CA THR A 370 -4.91 -23.94 -12.83
C THR A 370 -3.64 -24.58 -13.36
N GLU A 371 -2.81 -25.13 -12.47
CA GLU A 371 -1.79 -26.10 -12.88
C GLU A 371 -2.42 -27.49 -12.94
N GLU A 372 -2.34 -28.08 -14.13
CA GLU A 372 -2.33 -29.51 -14.45
C GLU A 372 -3.60 -30.36 -14.26
N GLU A 373 -4.41 -30.43 -15.32
CA GLU A 373 -4.95 -31.70 -15.86
C GLU A 373 -5.48 -31.48 -17.30
N GLN A 374 -4.58 -31.36 -18.28
CA GLN A 374 -4.92 -31.46 -19.70
C GLN A 374 -3.82 -32.22 -20.45
N VAL A 375 -3.74 -33.52 -20.20
CA VAL A 375 -3.06 -34.48 -21.09
C VAL A 375 -4.01 -35.64 -21.30
N GLU A 376 -5.02 -35.48 -22.16
CA GLU A 376 -5.64 -36.62 -22.88
C GLU A 376 -6.65 -36.24 -23.98
N ASN A 377 -7.13 -35.00 -24.08
CA ASN A 377 -8.14 -34.65 -25.10
C ASN A 377 -7.60 -34.11 -26.44
N GLY A 378 -6.27 -34.09 -26.63
CA GLY A 378 -5.64 -33.52 -27.83
C GLY A 378 -5.53 -34.45 -29.04
N GLU A 379 -5.75 -35.75 -28.88
CA GLU A 379 -5.56 -36.73 -29.98
C GLU A 379 -6.86 -37.02 -30.74
N THR A 380 -8.02 -36.95 -30.08
CA THR A 380 -9.32 -37.31 -30.67
C THR A 380 -9.87 -36.24 -31.65
N GLU A 381 -9.51 -34.96 -31.45
CA GLU A 381 -9.92 -33.88 -32.36
C GLU A 381 -9.05 -33.76 -33.62
N ARG A 382 -7.79 -34.22 -33.56
CA ARG A 382 -6.89 -34.22 -34.74
C ARG A 382 -7.19 -35.36 -35.70
N GLU A 383 -7.76 -36.46 -35.23
CA GLU A 383 -8.16 -37.59 -36.09
C GLU A 383 -9.49 -37.37 -36.82
N SER A 384 -10.44 -36.70 -36.16
CA SER A 384 -11.76 -36.37 -36.74
C SER A 384 -11.66 -35.30 -37.84
N GLN A 385 -10.73 -34.34 -37.72
CA GLN A 385 -10.49 -33.33 -38.76
C GLN A 385 -9.72 -33.89 -39.98
N ARG A 386 -8.91 -34.95 -39.82
CA ARG A 386 -8.25 -35.63 -40.96
C ARG A 386 -9.24 -36.45 -41.79
N ARG A 387 -10.19 -37.14 -41.16
CA ARG A 387 -11.24 -37.90 -41.89
C ARG A 387 -12.25 -37.03 -42.64
N ALA A 388 -12.44 -35.77 -42.24
CA ALA A 388 -13.34 -34.85 -42.94
C ALA A 388 -12.74 -34.25 -44.22
N LYS A 389 -11.40 -34.20 -44.35
CA LYS A 389 -10.72 -33.68 -45.55
C LYS A 389 -10.62 -34.70 -46.69
N ASP A 390 -10.63 -36.00 -46.40
CA ASP A 390 -10.61 -37.05 -47.43
C ASP A 390 -11.97 -37.35 -48.07
N ARG A 391 -13.06 -36.71 -47.61
CA ARG A 391 -14.41 -36.88 -48.20
C ARG A 391 -14.81 -35.82 -49.23
N PHE A 392 -13.93 -34.88 -49.57
CA PHE A 392 -14.16 -33.83 -50.57
C PHE A 392 -13.20 -33.88 -51.78
N GLN A 393 -12.49 -34.99 -51.96
CA GLN A 393 -11.81 -35.32 -53.21
C GLN A 393 -12.09 -36.78 -53.58
N THR A 394 -13.28 -37.02 -54.14
CA THR A 394 -13.48 -38.10 -55.14
C THR A 394 -14.68 -37.76 -56.00
#